data_AF-A0AAJ2P2W0-F1
#
_entry.id   AF-A0AAJ2P2W0-F1
#
_cell.length_a   1.000
_cell.length_b   1.000
_cell.length_c   1.000
_cell.angle_alpha   90.00
_cell.angle_beta   90.00
_cell.angle_gamma   90.00
#
_symmetry.space_group_name_H-M   'P 1'
#
loop_
_entity.id
_entity.type
_entity.pdbx_description
1 polymer ?
#
loop_
_entity_poly.entity_id
_entity_poly.type
_entity_poly.pdbx_seq_one_letter_code
_entity_poly.pdbx_strand_id
1 'polypeptide(L)'
;MSKTLRWNKLKIKSKSGNKDKPQFKGEIFFVYDIESLVIHHFYIKINSCVMSKLVTQSHREDHEQKHINKTSCCYYKKREEFFNSLEQKVVQKDRKNRSKIYNQDNLQILNNDEIKRLNKLLREANFLTTIKNLYKFIYGSNPGGELFIPKNAPIILDDEENFDKNISYFALFFTYYSDFNNNYEYDGKYDGIYKDNGLLDDKNYFDRFKDAPKNSKLYKVYQSLVELTSDKLSIESGKKVLAEIKKHLSLDQINSLVKNERKKMKNIKIDSINILDLDKQMYLDRAHIFPVERIKDEIVKLVNRESYKLASHEVRRFVKKITEAHNLIALDKNSHTQFDRNKFTWDSKNGKLVIKCCNSPQTCEHISDKITDLPKEKITDDILNNLNLRNSGNI
;
A
#
# COMPACT_ATOMS: atom_id res chain seq x y z
N MET A 1 -5.70 -10.55 12.59
CA MET A 1 -5.47 -9.36 11.73
C MET A 1 -5.32 -8.15 12.65
N SER A 2 -4.53 -7.14 12.27
CA SER A 2 -4.31 -5.97 13.14
C SER A 2 -5.61 -5.22 13.39
N LYS A 3 -5.96 -4.97 14.66
CA LYS A 3 -7.15 -4.22 15.11
C LYS A 3 -7.25 -2.80 14.54
N THR A 4 -6.14 -2.28 14.05
CA THR A 4 -6.00 -0.91 13.55
C THR A 4 -6.23 -0.81 12.05
N LEU A 5 -6.18 -1.92 11.30
CA LEU A 5 -6.41 -1.87 9.87
C LEU A 5 -7.88 -1.57 9.58
N ARG A 6 -8.10 -0.63 8.67
CA ARG A 6 -9.39 -0.32 8.09
C ARG A 6 -9.26 -0.31 6.59
N TRP A 7 -10.38 -0.47 5.90
CA TRP A 7 -10.45 -0.18 4.49
C TRP A 7 -11.49 0.90 4.22
N ASN A 8 -11.23 1.68 3.18
CA ASN A 8 -12.12 2.75 2.75
C ASN A 8 -12.07 2.82 1.21
N LYS A 9 -12.96 3.63 0.64
CA LYS A 9 -13.03 3.86 -0.79
C LYS A 9 -13.27 5.32 -1.12
N LEU A 10 -12.64 5.78 -2.19
CA LEU A 10 -12.78 7.13 -2.71
C LEU A 10 -13.33 7.07 -4.13
N LYS A 11 -14.46 7.72 -4.38
CA LYS A 11 -14.99 7.85 -5.75
C LYS A 11 -14.07 8.79 -6.54
N ILE A 12 -13.79 8.43 -7.79
CA ILE A 12 -12.94 9.20 -8.71
C ILE A 12 -13.60 9.36 -10.06
N LYS A 13 -13.32 10.49 -10.72
CA LYS A 13 -13.74 10.76 -12.09
C LYS A 13 -12.68 11.52 -12.87
N SER A 14 -12.80 11.49 -14.18
CA SER A 14 -12.15 12.45 -15.05
C SER A 14 -12.65 13.87 -14.78
N LYS A 15 -11.75 14.85 -14.74
CA LYS A 15 -12.08 16.27 -14.49
C LYS A 15 -12.96 16.86 -15.60
N SER A 16 -12.73 16.46 -16.85
CA SER A 16 -13.51 16.93 -17.99
C SER A 16 -14.83 16.16 -18.09
N GLY A 17 -15.96 16.84 -17.91
CA GLY A 17 -17.30 16.31 -18.22
C GLY A 17 -17.68 16.37 -19.70
N ASN A 18 -16.76 16.78 -20.58
CA ASN A 18 -17.02 16.83 -22.02
C ASN A 18 -17.12 15.39 -22.58
N LYS A 19 -18.29 15.07 -23.17
CA LYS A 19 -18.59 13.77 -23.79
C LYS A 19 -17.69 13.44 -24.98
N ASP A 20 -17.10 14.44 -25.61
CA ASP A 20 -16.18 14.30 -26.76
C ASP A 20 -14.73 14.15 -26.31
N LYS A 21 -14.50 13.59 -25.12
CA LYS A 21 -13.15 13.28 -24.62
C LYS A 21 -13.15 11.92 -23.94
N PRO A 22 -11.98 11.27 -23.86
CA PRO A 22 -11.83 10.12 -23.00
C PRO A 22 -12.17 10.53 -21.57
N GLN A 23 -12.89 9.67 -20.87
CA GLN A 23 -13.38 9.93 -19.53
C GLN A 23 -13.66 8.61 -18.80
N PHE A 24 -13.59 8.62 -17.48
CA PHE A 24 -14.02 7.48 -16.68
C PHE A 24 -14.62 7.94 -15.35
N LYS A 25 -15.38 7.02 -14.74
CA LYS A 25 -15.78 7.06 -13.35
C LYS A 25 -15.40 5.76 -12.66
N GLY A 26 -15.00 5.82 -11.40
CA GLY A 26 -14.57 4.65 -10.66
C GLY A 26 -14.42 4.93 -9.16
N GLU A 27 -13.79 3.98 -8.48
CA GLU A 27 -13.48 4.03 -7.05
C GLU A 27 -12.05 3.54 -6.83
N ILE A 28 -11.31 4.20 -5.94
CA ILE A 28 -10.05 3.69 -5.35
C ILE A 28 -10.42 3.02 -4.05
N PHE A 29 -10.15 1.72 -3.93
CA PHE A 29 -10.28 0.96 -2.69
C PHE A 29 -8.91 0.86 -2.05
N PHE A 30 -8.82 1.03 -0.73
CA PHE A 30 -7.55 0.94 -0.04
C PHE A 30 -7.67 0.47 1.39
N VAL A 31 -6.62 -0.19 1.86
CA VAL A 31 -6.42 -0.61 3.25
C VAL A 31 -5.38 0.31 3.86
N TYR A 32 -5.67 0.82 5.05
CA TYR A 32 -4.78 1.69 5.80
C TYR A 32 -4.85 1.38 7.29
N ASP A 33 -3.82 1.77 8.03
CA ASP A 33 -3.80 1.69 9.48
C ASP A 33 -4.38 2.97 10.10
N ILE A 34 -5.42 2.86 10.93
CA ILE A 34 -6.17 4.00 11.49
C ILE A 34 -5.34 4.85 12.45
N GLU A 35 -4.25 4.34 13.00
CA GLU A 35 -3.44 5.07 13.97
C GLU A 35 -2.32 5.86 13.29
N SER A 36 -1.71 5.28 12.27
CA SER A 36 -0.63 5.90 11.49
C SER A 36 -1.12 6.63 10.23
N LEU A 37 -2.34 6.33 9.78
CA LEU A 37 -2.91 6.74 8.49
C LEU A 37 -2.03 6.35 7.30
N VAL A 38 -1.31 5.24 7.42
CA VAL A 38 -0.47 4.70 6.34
C VAL A 38 -1.30 3.76 5.49
N ILE A 39 -1.31 3.98 4.18
CA ILE A 39 -1.96 3.08 3.21
C ILE A 39 -1.03 1.89 2.94
N HIS A 40 -1.52 0.67 3.18
CA HIS A 40 -0.78 -0.58 2.98
C HIS A 40 -1.06 -1.24 1.64
N HIS A 41 -2.27 -1.03 1.09
CA HIS A 41 -2.69 -1.64 -0.16
C HIS A 41 -3.80 -0.81 -0.80
N PHE A 42 -3.87 -0.81 -2.14
CA PHE A 42 -4.98 -0.21 -2.87
C PHE A 42 -5.18 -0.87 -4.23
N TYR A 43 -6.40 -0.73 -4.76
CA TYR A 43 -6.71 -1.06 -6.14
C TYR A 43 -7.76 -0.09 -6.69
N ILE A 44 -7.90 -0.04 -8.01
CA ILE A 44 -8.86 0.82 -8.69
C ILE A 44 -9.93 -0.04 -9.36
N LYS A 45 -11.19 0.34 -9.20
CA LYS A 45 -12.33 -0.22 -9.93
C LYS A 45 -12.96 0.85 -10.80
N ILE A 46 -13.09 0.57 -12.08
CA ILE A 46 -13.74 1.45 -13.06
C ILE A 46 -15.19 1.00 -13.23
N ASN A 47 -16.11 1.97 -13.14
CA ASN A 47 -17.55 1.75 -13.27
C ASN A 47 -18.05 2.14 -14.66
N SER A 48 -17.44 3.16 -15.27
CA SER A 48 -17.69 3.55 -16.66
C SER A 48 -16.42 4.12 -17.28
N CYS A 49 -16.23 3.90 -18.58
CA CYS A 49 -15.02 4.33 -19.27
C CYS A 49 -15.27 4.58 -20.75
N VAL A 50 -14.75 5.70 -21.22
CA VAL A 50 -14.58 6.05 -22.63
C VAL A 50 -13.08 6.20 -22.83
N MET A 51 -12.48 5.27 -23.57
CA MET A 51 -11.05 5.29 -23.86
C MET A 51 -10.78 6.04 -25.17
N SER A 52 -9.63 6.70 -25.24
CA SER A 52 -9.10 7.16 -26.53
C SER A 52 -8.71 5.94 -27.36
N LYS A 53 -8.82 6.00 -28.68
CA LYS A 53 -8.11 5.12 -29.63
C LYS A 53 -6.77 5.72 -30.05
N LEU A 54 -6.58 7.02 -29.79
CA LEU A 54 -5.37 7.75 -30.13
C LEU A 54 -4.25 7.50 -29.12
N VAL A 55 -3.01 7.54 -29.62
CA VAL A 55 -1.78 7.49 -28.84
C VAL A 55 -0.80 8.58 -29.29
N THR A 56 -0.04 9.17 -28.37
CA THR A 56 1.05 10.08 -28.74
C THR A 56 2.26 9.32 -29.29
N GLN A 57 2.92 9.85 -30.31
CA GLN A 57 4.11 9.24 -30.93
C GLN A 57 5.18 8.87 -29.90
N SER A 58 5.50 9.76 -28.95
CA SER A 58 6.45 9.45 -27.87
C SER A 58 6.07 8.26 -27.00
N HIS A 59 4.77 7.94 -26.89
CA HIS A 59 4.28 6.79 -26.13
C HIS A 59 4.47 5.48 -26.91
N ARG A 60 4.40 5.55 -28.23
CA ARG A 60 4.69 4.45 -29.16
C ARG A 60 6.20 4.24 -29.32
N GLU A 61 6.97 5.31 -29.50
CA GLU A 61 8.44 5.25 -29.58
C GLU A 61 9.08 4.73 -28.29
N ASP A 62 8.53 5.09 -27.12
CA ASP A 62 8.94 4.53 -25.82
C ASP A 62 8.84 2.99 -25.79
N HIS A 63 7.91 2.38 -26.54
CA HIS A 63 7.79 0.93 -26.71
C HIS A 63 8.84 0.41 -27.68
N GLU A 64 8.90 1.00 -28.87
CA GLU A 64 9.73 0.56 -29.98
C GLU A 64 11.24 0.67 -29.65
N GLN A 65 11.66 1.63 -28.82
CA GLN A 65 13.07 1.84 -28.46
C GLN A 65 13.53 1.08 -27.21
N LYS A 66 12.64 0.63 -26.31
CA LYS A 66 13.00 0.03 -25.00
C LYS A 66 12.80 -1.49 -24.93
N HIS A 67 12.97 -2.19 -26.04
CA HIS A 67 12.80 -3.65 -26.13
C HIS A 67 13.76 -4.50 -25.27
N ILE A 68 14.61 -3.92 -24.43
CA ILE A 68 15.64 -4.65 -23.68
C ILE A 68 15.69 -4.16 -22.22
N ASN A 69 15.19 -4.99 -21.31
CA ASN A 69 15.61 -5.08 -19.90
C ASN A 69 15.08 -4.14 -18.80
N LYS A 70 13.93 -3.44 -18.91
CA LYS A 70 13.32 -2.86 -17.69
C LYS A 70 11.82 -3.08 -17.56
N THR A 71 11.44 -3.48 -16.36
CA THR A 71 10.13 -3.67 -15.73
C THR A 71 9.10 -2.54 -15.89
N SER A 72 9.35 -1.52 -16.73
CA SER A 72 8.31 -0.59 -17.13
C SER A 72 7.38 -1.30 -18.11
N CYS A 73 6.28 -1.84 -17.60
CA CYS A 73 5.15 -2.30 -18.40
C CYS A 73 4.93 -1.37 -19.59
N CYS A 74 5.06 -1.91 -20.81
CA CYS A 74 4.74 -1.15 -21.99
C CYS A 74 3.22 -0.95 -22.04
N TYR A 75 2.76 0.19 -21.51
CA TYR A 75 1.33 0.56 -21.49
C TYR A 75 0.73 0.62 -22.89
N TYR A 76 1.54 0.92 -23.91
CA TYR A 76 1.13 0.84 -25.31
C TYR A 76 0.72 -0.60 -25.65
N LYS A 77 1.59 -1.58 -25.43
CA LYS A 77 1.33 -3.01 -25.68
C LYS A 77 0.15 -3.53 -24.85
N LYS A 78 0.10 -3.21 -23.56
CA LYS A 78 -1.02 -3.58 -22.68
C LYS A 78 -2.37 -3.04 -23.17
N ARG A 79 -2.36 -1.85 -23.77
CA ARG A 79 -3.55 -1.25 -24.36
C ARG A 79 -3.91 -1.91 -25.69
N GLU A 80 -2.93 -2.30 -26.51
CA GLU A 80 -3.18 -3.15 -27.69
C GLU A 80 -3.78 -4.50 -27.28
N GLU A 81 -3.19 -5.17 -26.29
CA GLU A 81 -3.69 -6.45 -25.77
C GLU A 81 -5.14 -6.31 -25.28
N PHE A 82 -5.44 -5.27 -24.48
CA PHE A 82 -6.81 -5.00 -24.05
C PHE A 82 -7.74 -4.75 -25.24
N PHE A 83 -7.36 -3.88 -26.17
CA PHE A 83 -8.18 -3.57 -27.34
C PHE A 83 -8.38 -4.74 -28.30
N ASN A 84 -7.38 -5.59 -28.48
CA ASN A 84 -7.45 -6.84 -29.25
C ASN A 84 -8.30 -7.90 -28.55
N SER A 85 -8.43 -7.82 -27.22
CA SER A 85 -9.32 -8.69 -26.45
C SER A 85 -10.79 -8.28 -26.54
N LEU A 86 -11.11 -7.09 -27.07
CA LEU A 86 -12.49 -6.65 -27.31
C LEU A 86 -13.04 -7.34 -28.56
N GLU A 87 -14.36 -7.56 -28.60
CA GLU A 87 -15.03 -8.28 -29.69
C GLU A 87 -14.79 -7.60 -31.05
N GLN A 88 -14.88 -6.28 -31.07
CA GLN A 88 -14.67 -5.41 -32.22
C GLN A 88 -13.20 -5.19 -32.60
N LYS A 89 -12.24 -5.72 -31.83
CA LYS A 89 -10.78 -5.60 -32.04
C LYS A 89 -10.32 -4.19 -32.42
N VAL A 90 -10.16 -3.34 -31.41
CA VAL A 90 -9.84 -1.91 -31.63
C VAL A 90 -8.36 -1.72 -31.98
N VAL A 91 -8.08 -0.94 -33.03
CA VAL A 91 -6.70 -0.60 -33.41
C VAL A 91 -6.33 0.79 -32.86
N GLN A 92 -5.16 0.89 -32.22
CA GLN A 92 -4.61 2.19 -31.78
C GLN A 92 -4.16 3.02 -32.99
N LYS A 93 -4.37 4.34 -32.93
CA LYS A 93 -4.01 5.27 -34.00
C LYS A 93 -3.07 6.36 -33.49
N ASP A 94 -2.11 6.75 -34.31
CA ASP A 94 -1.23 7.87 -33.96
C ASP A 94 -1.98 9.19 -33.93
N ARG A 95 -1.70 9.98 -32.89
CA ARG A 95 -2.26 11.31 -32.72
C ARG A 95 -1.54 12.29 -33.65
N LYS A 96 -2.19 12.65 -34.77
CA LYS A 96 -1.65 13.55 -35.80
C LYS A 96 -1.29 14.96 -35.33
N ASN A 97 -1.92 15.48 -34.26
CA ASN A 97 -1.62 16.80 -33.68
C ASN A 97 -1.97 16.86 -32.19
N ARG A 98 -1.34 17.78 -31.43
CA ARG A 98 -1.74 18.11 -30.03
C ARG A 98 -3.14 18.74 -29.91
N SER A 99 -3.95 18.71 -30.98
CA SER A 99 -5.35 19.15 -30.97
C SER A 99 -6.10 18.49 -29.81
N LYS A 100 -6.76 19.31 -28.98
CA LYS A 100 -7.57 18.88 -27.83
C LYS A 100 -8.93 18.31 -28.24
N ILE A 101 -9.24 18.31 -29.54
CA ILE A 101 -10.53 17.89 -30.09
C ILE A 101 -10.42 16.40 -30.44
N TYR A 102 -11.25 15.58 -29.79
CA TYR A 102 -11.45 14.20 -30.19
C TYR A 102 -12.75 14.13 -31.00
N ASN A 103 -12.71 13.42 -32.12
CA ASN A 103 -13.92 13.00 -32.81
C ASN A 103 -14.43 11.71 -32.16
N GLN A 104 -15.74 11.47 -32.21
CA GLN A 104 -16.37 10.26 -31.64
C GLN A 104 -15.72 8.97 -32.16
N ASP A 105 -15.31 8.90 -33.43
CA ASP A 105 -14.63 7.73 -34.01
C ASP A 105 -13.29 7.40 -33.34
N ASN A 106 -12.66 8.40 -32.72
CA ASN A 106 -11.41 8.26 -31.98
C ASN A 106 -11.63 7.81 -30.53
N LEU A 107 -12.87 7.54 -30.14
CA LEU A 107 -13.24 7.09 -28.79
C LEU A 107 -13.78 5.66 -28.84
N GLN A 108 -13.50 4.91 -27.78
CA GLN A 108 -14.05 3.59 -27.52
C GLN A 108 -14.85 3.66 -26.22
N ILE A 109 -16.18 3.63 -26.34
CA ILE A 109 -17.07 3.52 -25.19
C ILE A 109 -17.09 2.06 -24.77
N LEU A 110 -16.77 1.77 -23.51
CA LEU A 110 -16.77 0.40 -23.00
C LEU A 110 -18.15 0.02 -22.46
N ASN A 111 -18.64 -1.14 -22.88
CA ASN A 111 -19.83 -1.78 -22.31
C ASN A 111 -19.52 -2.48 -20.98
N ASN A 112 -20.54 -3.02 -20.32
CA ASN A 112 -20.39 -3.64 -18.99
C ASN A 112 -19.41 -4.83 -18.96
N ASP A 113 -19.37 -5.66 -19.99
CA ASP A 113 -18.47 -6.82 -20.03
C ASP A 113 -17.03 -6.39 -20.34
N GLU A 114 -16.85 -5.39 -21.19
CA GLU A 114 -15.55 -4.76 -21.44
C GLU A 114 -15.01 -4.07 -20.17
N ILE A 115 -15.88 -3.44 -19.37
CA ILE A 115 -15.55 -2.87 -18.06
C ILE A 115 -15.13 -3.98 -17.08
N LYS A 116 -15.79 -5.15 -17.07
CA LYS A 116 -15.35 -6.30 -16.25
C LYS A 116 -13.95 -6.76 -16.67
N ARG A 117 -13.68 -6.86 -17.98
CA ARG A 117 -12.34 -7.22 -18.51
C ARG A 117 -11.29 -6.18 -18.13
N LEU A 118 -11.62 -4.89 -18.25
CA LEU A 118 -10.75 -3.80 -17.82
C LEU A 118 -10.41 -3.94 -16.34
N ASN A 119 -11.41 -4.13 -15.47
CA ASN A 119 -11.18 -4.28 -14.03
C ASN A 119 -10.37 -5.52 -13.66
N LYS A 120 -10.52 -6.63 -14.39
CA LYS A 120 -9.67 -7.82 -14.22
C LYS A 120 -8.21 -7.48 -14.51
N LEU A 121 -7.98 -6.80 -15.63
CA LEU A 121 -6.67 -6.33 -16.04
C LEU A 121 -6.06 -5.35 -15.03
N LEU A 122 -6.85 -4.41 -14.49
CA LEU A 122 -6.38 -3.45 -13.47
C LEU A 122 -5.97 -4.11 -12.14
N ARG A 123 -6.49 -5.30 -11.86
CA ARG A 123 -6.16 -6.09 -10.65
C ARG A 123 -4.92 -6.96 -10.82
N GLU A 124 -4.39 -7.10 -12.03
CA GLU A 124 -3.14 -7.84 -12.24
C GLU A 124 -1.99 -7.15 -11.52
N ALA A 125 -1.14 -7.95 -10.88
CA ALA A 125 0.04 -7.44 -10.19
C ALA A 125 0.87 -6.57 -11.16
N ASN A 126 1.29 -5.40 -10.68
CA ASN A 126 2.09 -4.44 -11.44
C ASN A 126 1.41 -3.82 -12.69
N PHE A 127 0.10 -4.00 -12.91
CA PHE A 127 -0.58 -3.46 -14.10
C PHE A 127 -0.81 -1.95 -14.05
N LEU A 128 -1.35 -1.41 -12.95
CA LEU A 128 -1.53 0.02 -12.74
C LEU A 128 -1.12 0.43 -11.33
N THR A 129 0.12 0.86 -11.19
CA THR A 129 0.65 1.34 -9.90
C THR A 129 0.34 2.80 -9.61
N THR A 130 -0.17 3.57 -10.57
CA THR A 130 -0.44 5.01 -10.39
C THR A 130 -1.68 5.51 -11.13
N ILE A 131 -2.32 6.55 -10.58
CA ILE A 131 -3.41 7.30 -11.24
C ILE A 131 -2.92 7.94 -12.56
N LYS A 132 -1.63 8.32 -12.61
CA LYS A 132 -0.96 8.73 -13.85
C LYS A 132 -0.93 7.61 -14.90
N ASN A 133 -0.64 6.38 -14.50
CA ASN A 133 -0.62 5.22 -15.41
C ASN A 133 -2.05 4.88 -15.87
N LEU A 134 -3.06 5.02 -15.01
CA LEU A 134 -4.46 4.89 -15.39
C LEU A 134 -4.82 5.92 -16.47
N TYR A 135 -4.43 7.19 -16.29
CA TYR A 135 -4.61 8.21 -17.31
C TYR A 135 -3.88 7.84 -18.61
N LYS A 136 -2.62 7.41 -18.52
CA LYS A 136 -1.81 6.98 -19.68
C LYS A 136 -2.53 5.90 -20.48
N PHE A 137 -3.09 4.91 -19.78
CA PHE A 137 -3.81 3.78 -20.36
C PHE A 137 -5.13 4.21 -21.02
N ILE A 138 -5.95 5.02 -20.35
CA ILE A 138 -7.28 5.44 -20.87
C ILE A 138 -7.13 6.48 -21.99
N TYR A 139 -6.25 7.47 -21.83
CA TYR A 139 -6.14 8.63 -22.71
C TYR A 139 -5.10 8.46 -23.82
N GLY A 140 -4.18 7.49 -23.71
CA GLY A 140 -3.08 7.30 -24.67
C GLY A 140 -2.06 8.43 -24.69
N SER A 141 -1.96 9.17 -23.59
CA SER A 141 -1.05 10.31 -23.46
C SER A 141 -0.57 10.44 -22.02
N ASN A 142 0.61 11.03 -21.81
CA ASN A 142 1.09 11.34 -20.47
C ASN A 142 0.37 12.59 -19.95
N PRO A 143 -0.15 12.57 -18.70
CA PRO A 143 -0.49 13.81 -18.04
C PRO A 143 0.80 14.56 -17.70
N GLY A 144 0.74 15.89 -17.73
CA GLY A 144 1.88 16.75 -17.43
C GLY A 144 1.45 18.02 -16.69
N GLY A 145 2.30 18.48 -15.78
CA GLY A 145 2.10 19.72 -15.05
C GLY A 145 1.23 19.61 -13.81
N GLU A 146 0.52 18.51 -13.58
CA GLU A 146 -0.45 18.35 -12.49
C GLU A 146 0.20 18.31 -11.09
N LEU A 147 1.44 17.80 -11.00
CA LEU A 147 2.23 17.88 -9.75
C LEU A 147 2.78 19.28 -9.47
N PHE A 148 2.81 20.16 -10.48
CA PHE A 148 3.24 21.55 -10.32
C PHE A 148 2.04 22.48 -10.13
N ILE A 149 0.92 22.18 -10.80
CA ILE A 149 -0.33 22.91 -10.77
C ILE A 149 -1.46 21.88 -10.55
N PRO A 150 -1.82 21.56 -9.30
CA PRO A 150 -2.93 20.67 -8.95
C PRO A 150 -4.23 20.92 -9.70
N LYS A 151 -4.57 22.19 -9.98
CA LYS A 151 -5.75 22.55 -10.79
C LYS A 151 -5.72 21.94 -12.22
N ASN A 152 -4.58 21.49 -12.74
CA ASN A 152 -4.48 20.82 -14.04
C ASN A 152 -4.70 19.30 -13.97
N ALA A 153 -5.07 18.77 -12.80
CA ALA A 153 -5.36 17.35 -12.60
C ALA A 153 -6.38 16.82 -13.61
N PRO A 154 -6.06 15.73 -14.35
CA PRO A 154 -7.04 15.11 -15.23
C PRO A 154 -8.02 14.20 -14.49
N ILE A 155 -7.68 13.75 -13.28
CA ILE A 155 -8.45 12.82 -12.45
C ILE A 155 -8.65 13.47 -11.08
N ILE A 156 -9.89 13.51 -10.60
CA ILE A 156 -10.31 14.16 -9.36
C ILE A 156 -11.23 13.25 -8.56
N LEU A 157 -11.48 13.57 -7.30
CA LEU A 157 -12.51 12.91 -6.48
C LEU A 157 -13.91 13.25 -7.03
N ASP A 158 -14.79 12.25 -7.08
CA ASP A 158 -16.17 12.38 -7.59
C ASP A 158 -17.16 12.63 -6.45
N ASP A 159 -16.92 13.67 -5.65
CA ASP A 159 -17.81 14.09 -4.57
C ASP A 159 -17.44 15.49 -4.01
N GLU A 160 -17.58 16.56 -4.79
CA GLU A 160 -17.22 17.93 -4.34
C GLU A 160 -18.09 18.45 -3.16
N GLU A 161 -19.17 17.77 -2.80
CA GLU A 161 -20.03 18.15 -1.67
C GLU A 161 -19.53 17.58 -0.34
N ASN A 162 -19.00 16.35 -0.34
CA ASN A 162 -18.48 15.70 0.87
C ASN A 162 -16.99 16.02 1.14
N PHE A 163 -16.25 16.40 0.10
CA PHE A 163 -14.88 16.87 0.25
C PHE A 163 -14.88 18.38 0.10
N ASP A 164 -14.10 19.09 0.91
CA ASP A 164 -13.73 20.46 0.56
C ASP A 164 -13.22 20.44 -0.89
N LYS A 165 -13.60 21.42 -1.72
CA LYS A 165 -13.08 21.63 -3.09
C LYS A 165 -11.55 21.56 -3.12
N ASN A 166 -10.96 21.85 -1.96
CA ASN A 166 -9.55 21.78 -1.64
C ASN A 166 -8.96 20.35 -1.58
N ILE A 167 -9.76 19.31 -1.46
CA ILE A 167 -9.30 17.90 -1.36
C ILE A 167 -9.57 17.15 -2.68
N SER A 168 -10.37 17.72 -3.60
CA SER A 168 -10.78 17.08 -4.85
C SER A 168 -9.62 16.65 -5.76
N TYR A 169 -8.44 17.25 -5.65
CA TYR A 169 -7.24 16.89 -6.43
C TYR A 169 -6.39 15.78 -5.80
N PHE A 170 -6.72 15.34 -4.59
CA PHE A 170 -5.91 14.39 -3.84
C PHE A 170 -5.77 13.03 -4.53
N ALA A 171 -6.78 12.62 -5.32
CA ALA A 171 -6.74 11.37 -6.08
C ALA A 171 -5.42 11.20 -6.86
N LEU A 172 -4.82 12.28 -7.37
CA LEU A 172 -3.53 12.23 -8.07
C LEU A 172 -2.35 11.80 -7.18
N PHE A 173 -2.40 12.11 -5.90
CA PHE A 173 -1.32 11.89 -4.95
C PHE A 173 -1.37 10.51 -4.30
N PHE A 174 -2.48 9.79 -4.45
CA PHE A 174 -2.73 8.50 -3.81
C PHE A 174 -1.56 7.51 -3.98
N THR A 175 -0.92 7.51 -5.15
CA THR A 175 0.19 6.60 -5.48
C THR A 175 1.58 7.19 -5.23
N TYR A 176 1.65 8.49 -4.91
CA TYR A 176 2.86 9.17 -4.45
C TYR A 176 2.96 9.23 -2.91
N TYR A 177 1.84 8.91 -2.22
CA TYR A 177 1.67 8.88 -0.77
C TYR A 177 1.91 7.50 -0.15
N SER A 178 1.86 6.43 -0.96
CA SER A 178 2.18 5.08 -0.50
C SER A 178 3.70 4.94 -0.38
N ASP A 179 4.17 4.70 0.83
CA ASP A 179 5.60 4.54 1.17
C ASP A 179 6.16 3.16 0.76
N PHE A 180 5.41 2.38 -0.03
CA PHE A 180 5.74 1.00 -0.30
C PHE A 180 6.15 0.83 -1.77
N ASN A 181 7.40 0.41 -1.96
CA ASN A 181 7.87 -0.16 -3.22
C ASN A 181 6.83 -1.17 -3.73
N ASN A 182 6.38 -0.94 -4.96
CA ASN A 182 5.43 -1.75 -5.73
C ASN A 182 5.93 -3.19 -5.97
N ASN A 183 6.05 -4.00 -4.92
CA ASN A 183 6.42 -5.40 -4.99
C ASN A 183 5.49 -6.29 -4.15
N TYR A 184 4.23 -5.87 -3.96
CA TYR A 184 3.25 -6.79 -3.40
C TYR A 184 2.56 -7.52 -4.55
N GLU A 185 2.94 -8.78 -4.71
CA GLU A 185 2.03 -9.80 -5.24
C GLU A 185 0.67 -9.60 -4.55
N TYR A 186 -0.40 -9.69 -5.33
CA TYR A 186 -1.76 -9.82 -4.80
C TYR A 186 -1.81 -11.13 -4.01
N ASP A 187 -1.32 -11.10 -2.78
CA ASP A 187 -1.48 -12.19 -1.84
C ASP A 187 -2.89 -12.02 -1.26
N GLY A 188 -3.66 -13.12 -1.18
CA GLY A 188 -5.07 -13.11 -0.75
C GLY A 188 -5.33 -12.47 0.63
N LYS A 189 -4.26 -12.11 1.35
CA LYS A 189 -4.23 -11.38 2.61
C LYS A 189 -5.16 -10.16 2.66
N TYR A 190 -5.18 -9.31 1.62
CA TYR A 190 -6.01 -8.09 1.64
C TYR A 190 -7.44 -8.30 1.14
N ASP A 191 -7.69 -9.36 0.35
CA ASP A 191 -9.03 -9.67 -0.16
C ASP A 191 -10.01 -9.96 0.99
N GLY A 192 -9.52 -10.63 2.06
CA GLY A 192 -10.29 -10.81 3.29
C GLY A 192 -10.65 -9.49 3.98
N ILE A 193 -9.73 -8.51 4.00
CA ILE A 193 -9.98 -7.19 4.63
C ILE A 193 -11.08 -6.45 3.88
N TYR A 194 -11.02 -6.39 2.55
CA TYR A 194 -12.03 -5.68 1.74
C TYR A 194 -13.43 -6.30 1.79
N LYS A 195 -13.54 -7.57 2.18
CA LYS A 195 -14.82 -8.28 2.33
C LYS A 195 -15.40 -8.14 3.74
N ASP A 196 -14.61 -7.72 4.70
CA ASP A 196 -15.05 -7.52 6.08
C ASP A 196 -15.67 -6.13 6.25
N ASN A 197 -17.00 -6.08 6.32
CA ASN A 197 -17.75 -4.85 6.55
C ASN A 197 -17.48 -4.23 7.94
N GLY A 198 -17.03 -5.02 8.93
CA GLY A 198 -16.62 -4.49 10.24
C GLY A 198 -15.32 -3.69 10.18
N LEU A 199 -14.52 -3.87 9.11
CA LEU A 199 -13.30 -3.10 8.86
C LEU A 199 -13.51 -1.94 7.88
N LEU A 200 -14.71 -1.80 7.30
CA LEU A 200 -15.06 -0.64 6.47
C LEU A 200 -15.13 0.59 7.37
N ASP A 201 -14.33 1.60 7.05
CA ASP A 201 -14.38 2.87 7.73
C ASP A 201 -15.61 3.69 7.27
N ASP A 202 -16.42 4.10 8.24
CA ASP A 202 -17.59 4.95 8.04
C ASP A 202 -17.23 6.43 7.88
N LYS A 203 -16.05 6.84 8.37
CA LYS A 203 -15.52 8.19 8.17
C LYS A 203 -14.72 8.28 6.89
N ASN A 204 -14.69 9.50 6.34
CA ASN A 204 -13.78 9.83 5.27
C ASN A 204 -12.32 9.69 5.72
N TYR A 205 -11.46 9.09 4.89
CA TYR A 205 -10.04 8.95 5.19
C TYR A 205 -9.36 10.32 5.46
N PHE A 206 -9.77 11.40 4.78
CA PHE A 206 -9.20 12.72 5.03
C PHE A 206 -9.62 13.32 6.37
N ASP A 207 -10.84 13.02 6.82
CA ASP A 207 -11.31 13.45 8.13
C ASP A 207 -10.46 12.84 9.24
N ARG A 208 -9.83 11.68 9.02
CA ARG A 208 -8.88 11.10 9.98
C ARG A 208 -7.66 11.99 10.22
N PHE A 209 -7.17 12.71 9.21
CA PHE A 209 -6.07 13.68 9.41
C PHE A 209 -6.55 14.93 10.15
N LYS A 210 -7.79 15.37 9.87
CA LYS A 210 -8.43 16.50 10.57
C LYS A 210 -8.68 16.19 12.05
N ASP A 211 -9.09 14.96 12.36
CA ASP A 211 -9.36 14.46 13.71
C ASP A 211 -8.08 14.16 14.51
N ALA A 212 -6.90 14.19 13.87
CA ALA A 212 -5.64 13.94 14.55
C ALA A 212 -5.32 15.06 15.57
N PRO A 213 -4.57 14.76 16.66
CA PRO A 213 -4.20 15.78 17.65
C PRO A 213 -3.54 16.99 16.97
N LYS A 214 -3.91 18.22 17.35
CA LYS A 214 -3.43 19.45 16.67
C LYS A 214 -1.90 19.59 16.64
N ASN A 215 -1.20 19.02 17.61
CA ASN A 215 0.25 18.99 17.72
C ASN A 215 0.91 17.79 17.00
N SER A 216 0.13 16.87 16.44
CA SER A 216 0.60 15.70 15.71
C SER A 216 1.16 16.08 14.34
N LYS A 217 2.01 15.21 13.78
CA LYS A 217 2.47 15.39 12.39
C LYS A 217 1.37 15.06 11.38
N LEU A 218 0.41 14.21 11.76
CA LEU A 218 -0.79 13.93 10.95
C LEU A 218 -1.67 15.18 10.78
N TYR A 219 -1.81 16.00 11.82
CA TYR A 219 -2.54 17.26 11.70
C TYR A 219 -1.78 18.30 10.86
N LYS A 220 -0.43 18.33 10.93
CA LYS A 220 0.38 19.16 10.02
C LYS A 220 0.21 18.73 8.56
N VAL A 221 0.13 17.43 8.32
CA VAL A 221 -0.21 16.89 7.01
C VAL A 221 -1.58 17.40 6.55
N TYR A 222 -2.61 17.38 7.42
CA TYR A 222 -3.92 17.97 7.09
C TYR A 222 -3.78 19.46 6.69
N GLN A 223 -3.00 20.24 7.43
CA GLN A 223 -2.74 21.64 7.10
C GLN A 223 -2.08 21.79 5.72
N SER A 224 -1.04 21.01 5.42
CA SER A 224 -0.39 21.03 4.10
C SER A 224 -1.35 20.61 2.97
N LEU A 225 -2.29 19.70 3.23
CA LEU A 225 -3.33 19.31 2.27
C LEU A 225 -4.33 20.43 1.99
N VAL A 226 -4.69 21.22 3.02
CA VAL A 226 -5.54 22.41 2.89
C VAL A 226 -4.78 23.54 2.16
N GLU A 227 -3.49 23.71 2.44
CA GLU A 227 -2.64 24.74 1.80
C GLU A 227 -2.46 24.49 0.30
N LEU A 228 -2.34 23.23 -0.14
CA LEU A 228 -2.18 22.82 -1.54
C LEU A 228 -3.23 23.38 -2.49
N THR A 229 -4.38 23.80 -1.95
CA THR A 229 -5.56 24.12 -2.72
C THR A 229 -6.25 25.41 -2.33
N SER A 230 -5.70 26.14 -1.35
CA SER A 230 -6.18 27.47 -0.99
C SER A 230 -6.06 28.46 -2.16
N ASP A 231 -7.09 29.29 -2.38
CA ASP A 231 -7.17 30.23 -3.51
C ASP A 231 -6.20 31.43 -3.41
N LYS A 232 -5.32 31.50 -2.41
CA LYS A 232 -4.40 32.62 -2.19
C LYS A 232 -3.07 32.44 -2.94
N LEU A 233 -2.98 33.08 -4.11
CA LEU A 233 -1.80 33.65 -4.80
C LEU A 233 -0.50 32.84 -5.03
N SER A 234 -0.33 31.65 -4.47
CA SER A 234 0.61 30.67 -4.99
C SER A 234 0.10 29.29 -4.61
N ILE A 235 -0.46 28.56 -5.59
CA ILE A 235 -0.63 27.12 -5.41
C ILE A 235 0.77 26.56 -5.22
N GLU A 236 1.12 26.25 -3.97
CA GLU A 236 2.35 25.57 -3.63
C GLU A 236 2.42 24.34 -4.52
N SER A 237 3.55 24.13 -5.21
CA SER A 237 3.64 23.00 -6.13
C SER A 237 3.26 21.71 -5.37
N GLY A 238 2.39 20.88 -5.94
CA GLY A 238 2.04 19.59 -5.35
C GLY A 238 3.27 18.76 -4.99
N LYS A 239 4.39 18.94 -5.72
CA LYS A 239 5.71 18.40 -5.36
C LYS A 239 6.23 18.86 -3.99
N LYS A 240 6.12 20.14 -3.64
CA LYS A 240 6.58 20.68 -2.36
C LYS A 240 5.72 20.14 -1.22
N VAL A 241 4.40 20.17 -1.35
CA VAL A 241 3.48 19.59 -0.36
C VAL A 241 3.71 18.09 -0.19
N LEU A 242 3.91 17.34 -1.28
CA LEU A 242 4.30 15.93 -1.19
C LEU A 242 5.62 15.74 -0.44
N ALA A 243 6.61 16.59 -0.68
CA ALA A 243 7.90 16.54 0.01
C ALA A 243 7.76 16.89 1.50
N GLU A 244 6.93 17.87 1.84
CA GLU A 244 6.62 18.26 3.22
C GLU A 244 5.91 17.15 3.96
N ILE A 245 4.91 16.53 3.33
CA ILE A 245 4.22 15.36 3.87
C ILE A 245 5.21 14.22 4.15
N LYS A 246 6.05 13.86 3.17
CA LYS A 246 7.07 12.82 3.34
C LYS A 246 8.02 13.14 4.49
N LYS A 247 8.43 14.41 4.58
CA LYS A 247 9.27 14.92 5.65
C LYS A 247 8.56 14.86 7.00
N HIS A 248 7.28 15.22 7.06
CA HIS A 248 6.49 15.19 8.28
C HIS A 248 6.36 13.76 8.77
N LEU A 249 5.93 12.83 7.94
CA LEU A 249 5.71 11.45 8.35
C LEU A 249 6.99 10.69 8.72
N SER A 250 8.19 11.26 8.51
CA SER A 250 9.50 10.69 8.88
C SER A 250 9.69 9.23 8.43
N LEU A 251 8.95 8.75 7.44
CA LEU A 251 8.88 7.32 7.12
C LEU A 251 10.21 6.81 6.58
N ASP A 252 10.89 7.59 5.74
CA ASP A 252 12.24 7.28 5.25
C ASP A 252 13.27 7.13 6.39
N GLN A 253 13.16 7.98 7.41
CA GLN A 253 14.03 7.93 8.59
C GLN A 253 13.74 6.69 9.43
N ILE A 254 12.45 6.36 9.63
CA ILE A 254 12.00 5.16 10.35
C ILE A 254 12.43 3.89 9.60
N ASN A 255 12.20 3.83 8.29
CA ASN A 255 12.61 2.72 7.43
C ASN A 255 14.13 2.51 7.49
N SER A 256 14.91 3.59 7.44
CA SER A 256 16.37 3.53 7.56
C SER A 256 16.81 3.04 8.94
N LEU A 257 16.17 3.52 10.00
CA LEU A 257 16.43 3.09 11.38
C LEU A 257 16.18 1.59 11.56
N VAL A 258 14.99 1.11 11.17
CA VAL A 258 14.62 -0.31 11.22
C VAL A 258 15.59 -1.16 10.39
N LYS A 259 15.91 -0.74 9.17
CA LYS A 259 16.87 -1.45 8.29
C LYS A 259 18.26 -1.56 8.92
N ASN A 260 18.73 -0.50 9.57
CA ASN A 260 20.04 -0.50 10.22
C ASN A 260 20.07 -1.44 11.43
N GLU A 261 19.03 -1.46 12.26
CA GLU A 261 18.94 -2.42 13.36
C GLU A 261 18.84 -3.87 12.88
N ARG A 262 18.06 -4.14 11.83
CA ARG A 262 17.98 -5.49 11.24
C ARG A 262 19.33 -6.02 10.78
N LYS A 263 20.24 -5.15 10.31
CA LYS A 263 21.60 -5.57 9.96
C LYS A 263 22.38 -6.07 11.18
N LYS A 264 22.21 -5.44 12.34
CA LYS A 264 22.88 -5.82 13.59
C LYS A 264 22.38 -7.14 14.16
N MET A 265 21.12 -7.50 13.89
CA MET A 265 20.53 -8.80 14.29
C MET A 265 21.38 -10.00 13.85
N LYS A 266 22.13 -9.88 12.73
CA LYS A 266 23.03 -10.93 12.25
C LYS A 266 24.11 -11.33 13.27
N ASN A 267 24.47 -10.43 14.19
CA ASN A 267 25.48 -10.64 15.21
C ASN A 267 24.95 -11.49 16.40
N ILE A 268 23.65 -11.72 16.49
CA ILE A 268 23.05 -12.54 17.55
C ILE A 268 23.28 -14.01 17.21
N LYS A 269 23.85 -14.76 18.16
CA LYS A 269 24.15 -16.19 17.97
C LYS A 269 22.85 -17.00 17.94
N ILE A 270 22.71 -17.92 16.99
CA ILE A 270 21.54 -18.81 16.90
C ILE A 270 21.32 -19.57 18.22
N ASP A 271 22.41 -20.06 18.83
CA ASP A 271 22.36 -20.78 20.10
C ASP A 271 21.70 -19.99 21.23
N SER A 272 21.87 -18.66 21.28
CA SER A 272 21.25 -17.83 22.32
C SER A 272 19.73 -17.64 22.16
N ILE A 273 19.18 -18.05 21.02
CA ILE A 273 17.76 -17.90 20.69
C ILE A 273 17.11 -19.23 20.28
N ASN A 274 17.86 -20.35 20.35
CA ASN A 274 17.36 -21.69 20.04
C ASN A 274 16.63 -22.28 21.25
N ILE A 275 15.49 -21.68 21.58
CA ILE A 275 14.70 -22.02 22.77
C ILE A 275 14.13 -23.45 22.68
N LEU A 276 13.80 -23.91 21.47
CA LEU A 276 13.20 -25.22 21.19
C LEU A 276 14.23 -26.35 21.02
N ASP A 277 15.53 -26.07 21.22
CA ASP A 277 16.63 -27.04 21.02
C ASP A 277 16.59 -27.72 19.64
N LEU A 278 16.25 -26.96 18.59
CA LEU A 278 16.26 -27.47 17.23
C LEU A 278 17.68 -27.90 16.84
N ASP A 279 17.76 -28.95 16.02
CA ASP A 279 19.02 -29.52 15.55
C ASP A 279 19.90 -28.46 14.89
N LYS A 280 21.11 -28.28 15.43
CA LYS A 280 22.09 -27.29 14.97
C LYS A 280 22.74 -27.65 13.64
N GLN A 281 22.61 -28.90 13.19
CA GLN A 281 23.04 -29.29 11.84
C GLN A 281 22.12 -28.72 10.76
N MET A 282 20.90 -28.30 11.13
CA MET A 282 19.97 -27.64 10.23
C MET A 282 20.23 -26.13 10.17
N TYR A 283 19.99 -25.53 9.01
CA TYR A 283 20.01 -24.07 8.89
C TYR A 283 18.79 -23.47 9.62
N LEU A 284 19.05 -22.67 10.66
CA LEU A 284 18.03 -21.99 11.45
C LEU A 284 18.04 -20.48 11.17
N ASP A 285 16.85 -19.95 10.92
CA ASP A 285 16.56 -18.53 10.79
C ASP A 285 16.34 -17.88 12.16
N ARG A 286 16.56 -16.56 12.20
CA ARG A 286 16.22 -15.70 13.34
C ARG A 286 14.82 -15.12 13.09
N ALA A 287 13.81 -15.74 13.68
CA ALA A 287 12.42 -15.29 13.55
C ALA A 287 12.06 -14.33 14.68
N HIS A 288 11.40 -13.20 14.37
CA HIS A 288 10.93 -12.26 15.39
C HIS A 288 9.62 -12.73 16.03
N ILE A 289 9.59 -12.81 17.35
CA ILE A 289 8.38 -13.12 18.13
C ILE A 289 7.36 -12.00 17.94
N PHE A 290 7.71 -10.76 18.31
CA PHE A 290 6.98 -9.55 17.94
C PHE A 290 7.50 -9.05 16.57
N PRO A 291 6.70 -9.15 15.49
CA PRO A 291 7.19 -8.94 14.13
C PRO A 291 7.72 -7.54 13.87
N VAL A 292 8.76 -7.44 13.02
CA VAL A 292 9.37 -6.15 12.65
C VAL A 292 8.37 -5.17 12.04
N GLU A 293 7.43 -5.64 11.22
CA GLU A 293 6.41 -4.76 10.63
C GLU A 293 5.56 -4.11 11.71
N ARG A 294 5.19 -4.85 12.76
CA ARG A 294 4.43 -4.28 13.89
C ARG A 294 5.29 -3.35 14.76
N ILE A 295 6.57 -3.66 14.93
CA ILE A 295 7.52 -2.73 15.59
C ILE A 295 7.57 -1.41 14.80
N LYS A 296 7.63 -1.48 13.48
CA LYS A 296 7.61 -0.31 12.60
C LYS A 296 6.32 0.48 12.76
N ASP A 297 5.16 -0.17 12.75
CA ASP A 297 3.85 0.50 12.92
C ASP A 297 3.78 1.28 14.25
N GLU A 298 4.25 0.69 15.36
CA GLU A 298 4.32 1.36 16.67
C GLU A 298 5.26 2.57 16.65
N ILE A 299 6.43 2.46 16.00
CA ILE A 299 7.35 3.60 15.83
C ILE A 299 6.68 4.71 15.02
N VAL A 300 5.99 4.36 13.93
CA VAL A 300 5.27 5.34 13.08
C VAL A 300 4.20 6.05 13.90
N LYS A 301 3.40 5.33 14.69
CA LYS A 301 2.39 5.90 15.58
C LYS A 301 2.99 6.89 16.57
N LEU A 302 4.01 6.46 17.33
CA LEU A 302 4.68 7.31 18.32
C LEU A 302 5.20 8.61 17.69
N VAL A 303 5.83 8.51 16.52
CA VAL A 303 6.48 9.64 15.87
C VAL A 303 5.48 10.56 15.17
N ASN A 304 4.45 10.01 14.52
CA ASN A 304 3.57 10.79 13.64
C ASN A 304 2.27 11.23 14.31
N ARG A 305 1.69 10.37 15.16
CA ARG A 305 0.46 10.68 15.88
C ARG A 305 0.74 11.33 17.22
N GLU A 306 1.69 10.77 17.98
CA GLU A 306 1.99 11.21 19.35
C GLU A 306 3.15 12.23 19.40
N SER A 307 3.76 12.54 18.25
CA SER A 307 4.81 13.56 18.11
C SER A 307 6.09 13.33 18.92
N TYR A 308 6.39 12.07 19.26
CA TYR A 308 7.69 11.72 19.84
C TYR A 308 8.85 11.96 18.85
N LYS A 309 10.00 12.39 19.39
CA LYS A 309 11.25 12.45 18.61
C LYS A 309 11.74 11.03 18.32
N LEU A 310 12.38 10.80 17.17
CA LEU A 310 12.98 9.49 16.85
C LEU A 310 14.02 9.03 17.88
N ALA A 311 14.71 9.97 18.53
CA ALA A 311 15.70 9.69 19.57
C ALA A 311 15.10 9.51 20.98
N SER A 312 13.77 9.62 21.14
CA SER A 312 13.08 9.47 22.43
C SER A 312 13.24 8.07 23.01
N HIS A 313 13.06 7.96 24.32
CA HIS A 313 13.14 6.66 25.02
C HIS A 313 12.09 5.69 24.48
N GLU A 314 10.87 6.18 24.27
CA GLU A 314 9.70 5.44 23.78
C GLU A 314 9.98 4.79 22.43
N VAL A 315 10.49 5.57 21.47
CA VAL A 315 10.87 5.05 20.15
C VAL A 315 12.05 4.08 20.27
N ARG A 316 13.09 4.44 21.05
CA ARG A 316 14.26 3.57 21.25
C ARG A 316 13.89 2.21 21.84
N ARG A 317 12.89 2.14 22.72
CA ARG A 317 12.40 0.90 23.31
C ARG A 317 11.88 -0.06 22.23
N PHE A 318 11.10 0.43 21.28
CA PHE A 318 10.62 -0.39 20.16
C PHE A 318 11.73 -0.75 19.17
N VAL A 319 12.60 0.19 18.85
CA VAL A 319 13.76 -0.04 17.97
C VAL A 319 14.66 -1.16 18.53
N LYS A 320 14.90 -1.16 19.84
CA LYS A 320 15.72 -2.16 20.51
C LYS A 320 15.16 -3.58 20.37
N LYS A 321 13.83 -3.75 20.33
CA LYS A 321 13.16 -5.06 20.12
C LYS A 321 13.57 -5.75 18.82
N ILE A 322 14.07 -5.02 17.82
CA ILE A 322 14.56 -5.61 16.56
C ILE A 322 15.81 -6.47 16.81
N THR A 323 16.61 -6.13 17.82
CA THR A 323 17.90 -6.76 18.13
C THR A 323 17.93 -7.44 19.51
N GLU A 324 16.80 -7.48 20.22
CA GLU A 324 16.71 -8.17 21.51
C GLU A 324 16.62 -9.68 21.29
N ALA A 325 17.51 -10.44 21.94
CA ALA A 325 17.48 -11.91 21.89
C ALA A 325 16.13 -12.47 22.36
N HIS A 326 15.52 -11.85 23.38
CA HIS A 326 14.18 -12.24 23.89
C HIS A 326 13.02 -11.92 22.95
N ASN A 327 13.26 -11.22 21.83
CA ASN A 327 12.28 -11.05 20.76
C ASN A 327 12.57 -11.94 19.55
N LEU A 328 13.52 -12.87 19.67
CA LEU A 328 13.95 -13.74 18.59
C LEU A 328 13.79 -15.20 19.02
N ILE A 329 13.48 -16.04 18.05
CA ILE A 329 13.47 -17.49 18.20
C ILE A 329 14.10 -18.13 16.96
N ALA A 330 14.93 -19.16 17.17
CA ALA A 330 15.49 -19.93 16.08
C ALA A 330 14.42 -20.87 15.51
N LEU A 331 14.19 -20.81 14.20
CA LEU A 331 13.25 -21.69 13.50
C LEU A 331 13.86 -22.16 12.19
N ASP A 332 13.53 -23.37 11.73
CA ASP A 332 13.82 -23.73 10.34
C ASP A 332 13.00 -22.84 9.38
N LYS A 333 13.44 -22.76 8.13
CA LYS A 333 12.84 -21.88 7.12
C LYS A 333 11.33 -22.07 6.94
N ASN A 334 10.84 -23.32 7.00
CA ASN A 334 9.43 -23.62 6.81
C ASN A 334 8.63 -23.17 8.03
N SER A 335 9.08 -23.54 9.23
CA SER A 335 8.44 -23.13 10.48
C SER A 335 8.45 -21.62 10.67
N HIS A 336 9.53 -20.93 10.27
CA HIS A 336 9.60 -19.46 10.27
C HIS A 336 8.52 -18.85 9.36
N THR A 337 8.39 -19.35 8.13
CA THR A 337 7.36 -18.88 7.18
C THR A 337 5.95 -19.11 7.73
N GLN A 338 5.70 -20.27 8.34
CA GLN A 338 4.42 -20.62 8.95
C GLN A 338 4.13 -19.74 10.17
N PHE A 339 5.13 -19.46 11.01
CA PHE A 339 5.04 -18.57 12.15
C PHE A 339 4.70 -17.15 11.70
N ASP A 340 5.42 -16.57 10.75
CA ASP A 340 5.16 -15.23 10.21
C ASP A 340 3.75 -15.09 9.60
N ARG A 341 3.25 -16.17 9.00
CA ARG A 341 1.87 -16.26 8.48
C ARG A 341 0.82 -16.50 9.57
N ASN A 342 1.21 -16.50 10.84
CA ASN A 342 0.36 -16.79 12.00
C ASN A 342 -0.35 -18.14 11.92
N LYS A 343 0.22 -19.15 11.25
CA LYS A 343 -0.34 -20.53 11.27
C LYS A 343 -0.26 -21.14 12.67
N PHE A 344 0.74 -20.74 13.44
CA PHE A 344 0.85 -21.05 14.86
C PHE A 344 1.48 -19.88 15.63
N THR A 345 1.40 -19.94 16.96
CA THR A 345 2.09 -19.06 17.90
C THR A 345 2.19 -19.74 19.27
N TRP A 346 2.64 -19.02 20.29
CA TRP A 346 2.57 -19.48 21.67
C TRP A 346 1.68 -18.58 22.52
N ASP A 347 1.01 -19.18 23.50
CA ASP A 347 0.24 -18.46 24.51
C ASP A 347 1.16 -17.55 25.33
N SER A 348 0.74 -16.31 25.51
CA SER A 348 1.57 -15.29 26.15
C SER A 348 1.60 -15.36 27.68
N LYS A 349 0.87 -16.28 28.30
CA LYS A 349 0.87 -16.49 29.75
C LYS A 349 1.70 -17.70 30.15
N ASN A 350 1.70 -18.75 29.34
CA ASN A 350 2.33 -20.02 29.72
C ASN A 350 3.24 -20.65 28.64
N GLY A 351 3.38 -20.02 27.46
CA GLY A 351 4.25 -20.51 26.40
C GLY A 351 3.76 -21.78 25.69
N LYS A 352 2.51 -22.20 25.91
CA LYS A 352 1.92 -23.35 25.21
C LYS A 352 1.72 -23.06 23.73
N LEU A 353 1.98 -24.04 22.87
CA LEU A 353 1.76 -23.94 21.43
C LEU A 353 0.27 -23.73 21.14
N VAL A 354 -0.01 -22.76 20.27
CA VAL A 354 -1.36 -22.44 19.79
C VAL A 354 -1.36 -22.53 18.27
N ILE A 355 -2.04 -23.54 17.75
CA ILE A 355 -2.25 -23.73 16.32
C ILE A 355 -3.48 -22.93 15.88
N LYS A 356 -3.33 -22.07 14.87
CA LYS A 356 -4.38 -21.13 14.40
C LYS A 356 -5.00 -21.52 13.05
N CYS A 357 -4.81 -22.76 12.67
CA CYS A 357 -4.89 -23.25 11.30
C CYS A 357 -6.31 -23.47 10.72
N CYS A 358 -7.35 -22.88 11.30
CA CYS A 358 -8.73 -23.37 11.11
C CYS A 358 -9.66 -22.57 10.18
N ASN A 359 -9.22 -21.48 9.52
CA ASN A 359 -10.12 -20.64 8.70
C ASN A 359 -9.76 -20.52 7.21
N SER A 360 -8.88 -21.37 6.68
CA SER A 360 -8.55 -21.42 5.24
C SER A 360 -8.95 -22.78 4.65
N PRO A 361 -9.55 -22.84 3.44
CA PRO A 361 -9.84 -24.11 2.75
C PRO A 361 -8.57 -24.85 2.30
N GLN A 362 -7.37 -24.28 2.50
CA GLN A 362 -6.11 -24.98 2.30
C GLN A 362 -5.80 -25.85 3.51
N THR A 363 -5.57 -27.15 3.27
CA THR A 363 -5.03 -28.09 4.25
C THR A 363 -3.86 -27.44 4.97
N CYS A 364 -3.93 -27.38 6.30
CA CYS A 364 -2.79 -26.88 7.04
C CYS A 364 -1.61 -27.80 6.83
N GLU A 365 -0.63 -27.31 6.08
CA GLU A 365 0.70 -27.90 6.02
C GLU A 365 1.09 -28.33 7.43
N HIS A 366 1.52 -29.59 7.55
CA HIS A 366 1.99 -30.17 8.78
C HIS A 366 2.98 -29.21 9.44
N ILE A 367 2.63 -28.68 10.62
CA ILE A 367 3.60 -27.98 11.48
C ILE A 367 4.58 -29.06 11.94
N SER A 368 5.88 -28.81 11.83
CA SER A 368 6.90 -29.78 12.24
C SER A 368 6.66 -30.24 13.68
N ASP A 369 6.77 -31.55 13.95
CA ASP A 369 6.63 -32.12 15.30
C ASP A 369 7.65 -31.57 16.31
N LYS A 370 8.72 -30.93 15.79
CA LYS A 370 9.73 -30.23 16.60
C LYS A 370 9.26 -28.86 17.11
N ILE A 371 8.15 -28.33 16.60
CA ILE A 371 7.52 -27.12 17.12
C ILE A 371 6.57 -27.53 18.25
N THR A 372 7.03 -27.33 19.48
CA THR A 372 6.35 -27.74 20.70
C THR A 372 6.06 -26.53 21.60
N ASP A 373 5.55 -26.78 22.81
CA ASP A 373 5.48 -25.78 23.87
C ASP A 373 6.88 -25.21 24.18
N LEU A 374 6.95 -23.92 24.51
CA LEU A 374 8.21 -23.32 24.94
C LEU A 374 8.63 -23.95 26.29
N PRO A 375 9.89 -24.41 26.44
CA PRO A 375 10.37 -24.98 27.71
C PRO A 375 10.31 -23.94 28.83
N LYS A 376 9.66 -24.27 29.94
CA LYS A 376 9.37 -23.32 31.03
C LYS A 376 10.61 -22.64 31.59
N GLU A 377 11.71 -23.38 31.67
CA GLU A 377 13.00 -22.93 32.16
C GLU A 377 13.73 -21.95 31.23
N LYS A 378 13.29 -21.84 29.96
CA LYS A 378 13.83 -20.91 28.95
C LYS A 378 12.90 -19.74 28.63
N ILE A 379 11.68 -19.75 29.17
CA ILE A 379 10.73 -18.65 29.02
C ILE A 379 11.13 -17.52 29.97
N THR A 380 11.30 -16.32 29.42
CA THR A 380 11.48 -15.09 30.21
C THR A 380 10.24 -14.20 30.12
N ASP A 381 10.07 -13.29 31.09
CA ASP A 381 8.99 -12.30 31.05
C ASP A 381 9.04 -11.44 29.78
N ASP A 382 10.23 -11.17 29.24
CA ASP A 382 10.39 -10.45 27.99
C ASP A 382 9.88 -11.25 26.77
N ILE A 383 10.10 -12.56 26.74
CA ILE A 383 9.53 -13.46 25.70
C ILE A 383 8.01 -13.44 25.80
N LEU A 384 7.46 -13.60 27.00
CA LEU A 384 6.01 -13.56 27.24
C LEU A 384 5.41 -12.21 26.86
N ASN A 385 6.11 -11.11 27.15
CA ASN A 385 5.69 -9.77 26.76
C ASN A 385 5.70 -9.60 25.23
N ASN A 386 6.73 -10.09 24.52
CA ASN A 386 6.75 -10.06 23.06
C ASN A 386 5.65 -10.95 22.44
N LEU A 387 5.34 -12.10 23.04
CA LEU A 387 4.19 -12.93 22.66
C LEU A 387 2.87 -12.21 22.91
N ASN A 388 2.73 -11.51 24.05
CA ASN A 388 1.54 -10.72 24.35
C ASN A 388 1.37 -9.60 23.31
N LEU A 389 2.44 -8.87 22.99
CA LEU A 389 2.43 -7.87 21.92
C LEU A 389 2.03 -8.50 20.58
N ARG A 390 2.58 -9.65 20.22
CA ARG A 390 2.21 -10.40 19.00
C ARG A 390 0.73 -10.80 18.99
N ASN A 391 0.20 -11.32 20.09
CA ASN A 391 -1.14 -11.91 20.17
C ASN A 391 -2.24 -10.86 20.36
N SER A 392 -1.98 -9.78 21.11
CA SER A 392 -2.95 -8.70 21.39
C SER A 392 -3.40 -7.93 20.16
N GLY A 393 -2.61 -7.94 19.08
CA GLY A 393 -2.97 -7.39 17.77
C GLY A 393 -3.59 -8.41 16.81
N ASN A 394 -4.01 -9.57 17.28
CA ASN A 394 -4.46 -10.70 16.45
C ASN A 394 -5.82 -11.26 16.88
N ILE A 395 -6.71 -10.37 17.34
CA ILE A 395 -8.12 -10.67 17.60
C ILE A 395 -8.94 -9.66 16.82
#